data_AF-A0A7S0NDG1-F1
#
_entry.id   AF-A0A7S0NDG1-F1
#
_cell.length_a   1.000
_cell.length_b   1.000
_cell.length_c   1.000
_cell.angle_alpha   90.00
_cell.angle_beta   90.00
_cell.angle_gamma   90.00
#
_symmetry.space_group_name_H-M   'P 1'
#
loop_
_entity.id
_entity.type
_entity.pdbx_description
1 polymer ?
#
loop_
_entity_poly.entity_id
_entity_poly.type
_entity_poly.pdbx_seq_one_letter_code
_entity_poly.pdbx_strand_id
1 'polypeptide(L)'
;RAVAEEWKSMSDEEKEVYKQRAGQEKIKAAVAASRMTGFMVFQQEKYRERKASRPWEKIDLSEASRAVAEEWKSMSDEEKEVYKQRAGQEKIKAAVAASRMTGFMVFQQEKYRERKASRPWEKIDLSEASRAVAEEW
;
A
#
# COMPACT_ATOMS: atom_id res chain seq x y z
N ARG A 1 -11.93 18.57 6.66
CA ARG A 1 -13.36 18.98 6.67
C ARG A 1 -13.93 19.14 5.26
N ALA A 2 -13.37 19.98 4.37
CA ALA A 2 -13.93 20.19 3.02
C ALA A 2 -14.24 18.91 2.21
N VAL A 3 -13.30 17.95 2.13
CA VAL A 3 -13.49 16.72 1.34
C VAL A 3 -14.62 15.82 1.88
N ALA A 4 -14.82 15.79 3.20
CA ALA A 4 -15.90 14.99 3.79
C ALA A 4 -17.28 15.60 3.51
N GLU A 5 -17.38 16.93 3.58
CA GLU A 5 -18.61 17.66 3.24
C GLU A 5 -18.95 17.57 1.75
N GLU A 6 -17.94 17.63 0.88
CA GLU A 6 -18.10 17.38 -0.56
C GLU A 6 -18.65 15.97 -0.80
N TRP A 7 -18.08 14.95 -0.17
CA TRP A 7 -18.60 13.58 -0.28
C TRP A 7 -20.04 13.49 0.22
N LYS A 8 -20.39 14.12 1.34
CA LYS A 8 -21.78 14.10 1.86
C LYS A 8 -22.75 14.75 0.88
N SER A 9 -22.35 15.85 0.26
CA SER A 9 -23.17 16.65 -0.67
C SER A 9 -23.28 16.07 -2.08
N MET A 10 -22.42 15.12 -2.46
CA MET A 10 -22.51 14.43 -3.75
C MET A 10 -23.77 13.58 -3.85
N SER A 11 -24.29 13.45 -5.07
CA SER A 11 -25.42 12.56 -5.36
C SER A 11 -25.04 11.09 -5.18
N ASP A 12 -26.05 10.23 -5.03
CA ASP A 12 -25.82 8.79 -4.91
C ASP A 12 -25.23 8.18 -6.20
N GLU A 13 -25.63 8.72 -7.36
CA GLU A 13 -25.08 8.32 -8.66
C GLU A 13 -23.58 8.60 -8.75
N GLU A 14 -23.14 9.79 -8.32
CA GLU A 14 -21.72 10.15 -8.28
C GLU A 14 -20.95 9.30 -7.27
N LYS A 15 -21.51 9.08 -6.07
CA LYS A 15 -20.91 8.19 -5.05
C LYS A 15 -20.77 6.76 -5.55
N GLU A 16 -21.69 6.28 -6.38
CA GLU A 16 -21.69 4.91 -6.90
C GLU A 16 -20.47 4.65 -7.80
N VAL A 17 -20.07 5.62 -8.63
CA VAL A 17 -18.84 5.54 -9.43
C VAL A 17 -17.62 5.25 -8.55
N TYR A 18 -17.53 5.94 -7.40
CA TYR A 18 -16.44 5.73 -6.47
C TYR A 18 -16.51 4.39 -5.75
N LYS A 19 -17.71 3.90 -5.39
CA LYS A 19 -17.89 2.56 -4.81
C LYS A 19 -17.50 1.47 -5.80
N GLN A 20 -17.88 1.59 -7.07
CA GLN A 20 -17.49 0.65 -8.12
C GLN A 20 -15.97 0.61 -8.31
N ARG A 21 -15.34 1.79 -8.38
CA ARG A 21 -13.87 1.91 -8.45
C ARG A 21 -13.20 1.30 -7.23
N ALA A 22 -13.73 1.53 -6.03
CA ALA A 22 -13.24 0.88 -4.82
C ALA A 22 -13.37 -0.65 -4.90
N GLY A 23 -14.47 -1.18 -5.45
CA GLY A 23 -14.64 -2.61 -5.72
C GLY A 23 -13.58 -3.17 -6.68
N GLN A 24 -13.28 -2.46 -7.76
CA GLN A 24 -12.22 -2.85 -8.70
C GLN A 24 -10.83 -2.86 -8.04
N GLU A 25 -10.52 -1.81 -7.27
CA GLU A 25 -9.25 -1.72 -6.54
C GLU A 25 -9.13 -2.78 -5.44
N LYS A 26 -10.23 -3.16 -4.77
CA LYS A 26 -10.27 -4.31 -3.85
C LYS A 26 -9.84 -5.60 -4.54
N ILE A 27 -10.43 -5.91 -5.68
CA ILE A 27 -10.13 -7.13 -6.43
C ILE A 27 -8.66 -7.11 -6.85
N LYS A 28 -8.19 -6.00 -7.42
CA LYS A 28 -6.80 -5.83 -7.84
C LYS A 28 -5.83 -5.99 -6.67
N ALA A 29 -6.12 -5.38 -5.52
CA ALA A 29 -5.29 -5.49 -4.32
C ALA A 29 -5.31 -6.91 -3.73
N ALA A 30 -6.45 -7.60 -3.72
CA ALA A 30 -6.55 -8.99 -3.30
C ALA A 30 -5.75 -9.94 -4.21
N VAL A 31 -5.79 -9.71 -5.53
CA VAL A 31 -4.97 -10.45 -6.51
C VAL A 31 -3.47 -10.16 -6.32
N ALA A 32 -3.09 -8.91 -6.04
CA ALA A 32 -1.71 -8.57 -5.73
C ALA A 32 -1.25 -9.24 -4.42
N ALA A 33 -2.09 -9.21 -3.38
CA ALA A 33 -1.83 -9.86 -2.10
C ALA A 33 -1.62 -11.37 -2.28
N SER A 34 -2.47 -12.06 -3.04
CA SER A 34 -2.36 -13.52 -3.22
C SER A 34 -1.03 -13.95 -3.87
N ARG A 35 -0.41 -13.07 -4.65
CA ARG A 35 0.89 -13.27 -5.31
C ARG A 35 2.10 -13.05 -4.42
N MET A 36 1.93 -12.59 -3.17
CA MET A 36 3.04 -12.40 -2.23
C MET A 36 3.78 -13.74 -2.00
N THR A 37 5.11 -13.73 -2.05
CA THR A 37 5.92 -14.94 -1.82
C THR A 37 6.89 -14.74 -0.67
N GLY A 38 7.41 -15.83 -0.11
CA GLY A 38 8.47 -15.76 0.90
C GLY A 38 9.70 -14.98 0.41
N PHE A 39 10.06 -15.16 -0.86
CA PHE A 39 11.14 -14.40 -1.49
C PHE A 39 10.87 -12.89 -1.50
N MET A 40 9.64 -12.44 -1.80
CA MET A 40 9.30 -11.01 -1.78
C MET A 40 9.41 -10.41 -0.37
N VAL A 41 9.01 -11.16 0.66
CA VAL A 41 9.15 -10.73 2.06
C VAL A 41 10.63 -10.63 2.44
N PHE A 42 11.41 -11.67 2.13
CA PHE A 42 12.86 -11.69 2.34
C PHE A 42 13.56 -10.51 1.64
N GLN A 43 13.25 -10.31 0.37
CA GLN A 43 13.80 -9.22 -0.42
C GLN A 43 13.47 -7.85 0.19
N GLN A 44 12.23 -7.65 0.65
CA GLN A 44 11.84 -6.40 1.30
C GLN A 44 12.61 -6.16 2.61
N GLU A 45 12.83 -7.20 3.41
CA GLU A 45 13.61 -7.15 4.65
C GLU A 45 15.06 -6.74 4.36
N LYS A 46 15.73 -7.40 3.41
CA LYS A 46 17.11 -7.06 2.99
C LYS A 46 17.25 -5.64 2.45
N TYR A 47 16.28 -5.17 1.67
CA TYR A 47 16.29 -3.78 1.21
C TYR A 47 16.13 -2.78 2.37
N ARG A 48 15.27 -3.07 3.36
CA ARG A 48 15.11 -2.22 4.55
C ARG A 48 16.39 -2.17 5.38
N GLU A 49 17.01 -3.31 5.63
CA GLU A 49 18.29 -3.41 6.34
C GLU A 49 19.42 -2.64 5.63
N ARG A 50 19.55 -2.81 4.31
CA ARG A 50 20.54 -2.08 3.51
C ARG A 50 20.31 -0.57 3.57
N LYS A 51 19.05 -0.13 3.41
CA LYS A 51 18.69 1.29 3.48
C LYS A 51 18.89 1.88 4.87
N ALA A 52 18.65 1.11 5.94
CA ALA A 52 18.84 1.55 7.31
C ALA A 52 20.32 1.64 7.70
N SER A 53 21.14 0.68 7.28
CA SER A 53 22.57 0.66 7.56
C SER A 53 23.36 1.68 6.74
N ARG A 54 22.92 1.97 5.50
CA ARG A 54 23.61 2.91 4.60
C ARG A 54 22.63 3.86 3.90
N PRO A 55 22.02 4.82 4.61
CA PRO A 55 21.02 5.72 4.04
C PRO A 55 21.54 6.64 2.93
N TRP A 56 22.86 6.90 2.89
CA TRP A 56 23.51 7.78 1.91
C TRP A 56 23.95 7.05 0.64
N GLU A 57 23.98 5.72 0.64
CA GLU A 57 24.42 4.93 -0.51
C GLU A 57 23.27 4.80 -1.50
N LYS A 58 23.52 5.17 -2.76
CA LYS A 58 22.56 4.90 -3.84
C LYS A 58 22.54 3.40 -4.09
N ILE A 59 21.46 2.75 -3.67
CA ILE A 59 21.26 1.33 -3.91
C ILE A 59 21.03 1.12 -5.41
N ASP A 60 21.98 0.47 -6.09
CA ASP A 60 21.72 -0.10 -7.41
C ASP A 60 20.74 -1.27 -7.24
N LEU A 61 19.52 -1.08 -7.74
CA LEU A 61 18.43 -2.05 -7.62
C LEU A 61 18.74 -3.36 -8.35
N SER A 62 19.50 -3.31 -9.44
CA SER A 62 19.86 -4.48 -10.25
C SER A 62 20.88 -5.35 -9.51
N GLU A 63 21.92 -4.72 -8.96
CA GLU A 63 22.93 -5.40 -8.16
C GLU A 63 22.34 -5.95 -6.87
N ALA A 64 21.58 -5.14 -6.14
CA ALA A 64 20.94 -5.56 -4.91
C ALA A 64 19.96 -6.72 -5.13
N SER A 65 19.19 -6.69 -6.22
CA SER A 65 18.28 -7.79 -6.55
C SER A 65 19.04 -9.08 -6.87
N ARG A 66 20.20 -9.01 -7.55
CA ARG A 66 21.05 -10.17 -7.83
C ARG A 66 21.61 -10.77 -6.54
N ALA A 67 22.21 -9.94 -5.68
CA ALA A 67 22.76 -10.39 -4.40
C ALA A 67 21.69 -11.06 -3.50
N VAL A 68 20.50 -10.46 -3.40
CA VAL A 68 19.39 -11.04 -2.65
C VAL A 68 18.90 -12.36 -3.26
N ALA A 69 18.88 -12.47 -4.59
CA ALA A 69 18.48 -13.71 -5.26
C ALA A 69 19.49 -14.85 -5.04
N GLU A 70 20.79 -14.54 -5.02
CA GLU A 70 21.84 -15.51 -4.70
C GLU A 70 21.75 -15.97 -3.24
N GLU A 71 21.60 -15.04 -2.31
CA GLU A 71 21.43 -15.35 -0.89
C GLU A 71 20.21 -16.25 -0.67
N TRP A 72 19.06 -15.91 -1.27
CA TRP A 72 17.85 -16.75 -1.20
C TRP A 72 18.08 -18.15 -1.74
N LYS A 73 18.87 -18.33 -2.82
CA LYS A 73 19.18 -19.67 -3.33
C LYS A 73 20.02 -20.47 -2.34
N SER A 74 20.98 -19.84 -1.66
CA SER A 74 21.85 -20.50 -0.67
C SER A 74 21.18 -20.80 0.67
N MET A 75 20.05 -20.18 0.99
CA MET A 75 19.32 -20.44 2.25
C MET A 75 18.78 -21.86 2.31
N SER A 76 18.69 -22.40 3.53
CA SER A 76 18.08 -23.70 3.78
C SER A 76 16.56 -23.66 3.58
N ASP A 77 15.94 -24.82 3.41
CA ASP A 77 14.49 -24.90 3.26
C ASP A 77 13.76 -24.51 4.55
N GLU A 78 14.35 -24.77 5.72
CA GLU A 78 13.85 -24.36 7.02
C GLU A 78 13.84 -22.83 7.16
N GLU A 79 14.91 -22.17 6.75
CA GLU A 79 14.99 -20.71 6.77
C GLU A 79 13.98 -20.10 5.79
N LYS A 80 13.90 -20.65 4.58
CA LYS A 80 12.90 -20.23 3.57
C LYS A 80 11.48 -20.40 4.07
N GLU A 81 11.20 -21.45 4.86
CA GLU A 81 9.87 -21.74 5.38
C GLU A 81 9.38 -20.64 6.32
N VAL A 82 10.26 -20.07 7.15
CA VAL A 82 9.94 -18.90 7.99
C VAL A 82 9.41 -17.75 7.13
N TYR A 83 10.05 -17.49 5.99
CA TYR A 83 9.60 -16.45 5.06
C TYR A 83 8.30 -16.81 4.34
N LYS A 84 8.06 -18.10 4.01
CA LYS A 84 6.77 -18.53 3.45
C LYS A 84 5.62 -18.33 4.43
N GLN A 85 5.83 -18.64 5.71
CA GLN A 85 4.84 -18.38 6.77
C GLN A 85 4.59 -16.89 6.95
N ARG A 86 5.65 -16.06 7.02
CA ARG A 86 5.53 -14.59 7.06
C ARG A 86 4.76 -14.08 5.84
N ALA A 87 5.06 -14.57 4.64
CA ALA A 87 4.32 -14.20 3.45
C ALA A 87 2.84 -14.54 3.58
N GLY A 88 2.49 -15.71 4.10
CA GLY A 88 1.09 -16.07 4.41
C GLY A 88 0.40 -15.04 5.32
N GLN A 89 1.06 -14.59 6.38
CA GLN A 89 0.53 -13.54 7.26
C GLN A 89 0.37 -12.20 6.53
N GLU A 90 1.35 -11.81 5.71
CA GLU A 90 1.29 -10.58 4.92
C GLU A 90 0.17 -10.63 3.87
N LYS A 91 -0.11 -11.80 3.27
CA LYS A 91 -1.28 -11.99 2.38
C LYS A 91 -2.57 -11.66 3.11
N ILE A 92 -2.74 -12.18 4.32
CA ILE A 92 -3.94 -11.97 5.13
C ILE A 92 -4.07 -10.49 5.49
N LYS A 93 -2.99 -9.87 5.99
CA LYS A 93 -2.98 -8.43 6.31
C LYS A 93 -3.33 -7.58 5.09
N ALA A 94 -2.72 -7.85 3.95
CA ALA A 94 -2.97 -7.12 2.72
C ALA A 94 -4.40 -7.32 2.20
N ALA A 95 -4.95 -8.53 2.28
CA ALA A 95 -6.34 -8.83 1.91
C ALA A 95 -7.34 -8.11 2.84
N VAL A 96 -7.08 -8.08 4.15
CA VAL A 96 -7.89 -7.33 5.11
C VAL A 96 -7.80 -5.81 4.88
N ALA A 97 -6.60 -5.30 4.60
CA ALA A 97 -6.44 -3.89 4.27
C ALA A 97 -7.18 -3.53 2.97
N ALA A 98 -7.12 -4.39 1.95
CA ALA A 98 -7.87 -4.23 0.72
C ALA A 98 -9.39 -4.21 0.99
N SER A 99 -9.92 -5.14 1.77
CA SER A 99 -11.37 -5.23 2.02
C SER A 99 -11.96 -3.97 2.66
N ARG A 100 -11.16 -3.26 3.46
CA ARG A 100 -11.51 -1.97 4.11
C ARG A 100 -11.58 -0.78 3.16
N MET A 101 -11.14 -0.90 1.91
CA MET A 101 -11.19 0.20 0.95
C MET A 101 -12.64 0.65 0.70
N THR A 102 -12.93 1.93 0.72
CA THR A 102 -14.28 2.47 0.48
C THR A 102 -14.28 3.44 -0.68
N GLY A 103 -15.46 3.70 -1.26
CA GLY A 103 -15.62 4.75 -2.28
C GLY A 103 -15.12 6.11 -1.79
N PHE A 104 -15.39 6.44 -0.52
CA PHE A 104 -14.87 7.67 0.09
C PHE A 104 -13.34 7.73 0.11
N MET A 105 -12.64 6.64 0.43
CA MET A 105 -11.17 6.62 0.43
C MET A 105 -10.61 6.86 -0.98
N VAL A 106 -11.26 6.32 -2.01
CA VAL A 106 -10.87 6.54 -3.41
C VAL A 106 -11.11 8.00 -3.83
N PHE A 107 -12.28 8.55 -3.49
CA PHE A 107 -12.61 9.97 -3.71
C PHE A 107 -11.62 10.91 -3.02
N GLN A 108 -11.35 10.64 -1.75
CA GLN A 108 -10.40 11.42 -0.95
C GLN A 108 -9.00 11.41 -1.58
N GLN A 109 -8.53 10.27 -2.09
CA GLN A 109 -7.24 10.17 -2.75
C GLN A 109 -7.20 10.98 -4.05
N GLU A 110 -8.29 10.99 -4.81
CA GLU A 110 -8.40 11.80 -6.03
C GLU A 110 -8.36 13.29 -5.73
N LYS A 111 -9.16 13.77 -4.76
CA LYS A 111 -9.12 15.17 -4.30
C LYS A 111 -7.76 15.58 -3.79
N TYR A 112 -7.05 14.69 -3.11
CA TYR A 112 -5.67 14.92 -2.72
C TYR A 112 -4.74 15.09 -3.93
N ARG A 113 -4.85 14.24 -4.95
CA ARG A 113 -4.04 14.32 -6.18
C ARG A 113 -4.30 15.62 -6.94
N GLU A 114 -5.57 16.01 -7.09
CA GLU A 114 -5.98 17.28 -7.70
C GLU A 114 -5.37 18.47 -6.96
N ARG A 115 -5.48 18.48 -5.63
CA ARG A 115 -4.92 19.55 -4.79
C ARG A 115 -3.40 19.63 -4.91
N LYS A 116 -2.72 18.48 -4.85
CA LYS A 116 -1.26 18.42 -4.99
C LYS A 116 -0.81 18.82 -6.40
N ALA A 117 -1.57 18.50 -7.44
CA ALA A 117 -1.27 18.92 -8.82
C ALA A 117 -1.48 20.42 -9.02
N SER A 118 -2.54 20.98 -8.43
CA SER A 118 -2.83 22.42 -8.49
C SER A 118 -1.86 23.25 -7.67
N ARG A 119 -1.43 22.74 -6.51
CA ARG A 119 -0.53 23.45 -5.58
C ARG A 119 0.58 22.53 -5.06
N PRO A 120 1.58 22.20 -5.90
CA PRO A 120 2.65 21.28 -5.52
C PRO A 120 3.54 21.75 -4.36
N TRP A 121 3.60 23.07 -4.13
CA TRP A 121 4.42 23.69 -3.08
C TRP A 121 3.71 23.81 -1.72
N GLU A 122 2.39 23.58 -1.67
CA GLU A 122 1.62 23.67 -0.43
C GLU A 122 1.74 22.33 0.35
N LYS A 123 2.17 22.40 1.61
CA LYS A 123 2.27 21.21 2.47
C LYS A 123 0.86 20.75 2.85
N ILE A 124 0.42 19.64 2.28
CA ILE A 124 -0.87 19.05 2.60
C ILE A 124 -0.70 18.12 3.81
N ASP A 125 -1.31 18.47 4.94
CA ASP A 125 -1.39 17.57 6.09
C ASP A 125 -2.43 16.48 5.82
N LEU A 126 -1.94 15.25 5.64
CA LEU A 126 -2.76 14.06 5.40
C LEU A 126 -3.29 13.43 6.69
N SER A 127 -2.79 13.84 7.87
CA SER A 127 -3.13 13.22 9.15
C SER A 127 -4.56 13.56 9.62
N GLU A 128 -5.07 14.75 9.28
CA GLU A 128 -6.44 15.16 9.60
C GLU A 128 -7.48 14.47 8.72
N ALA A 129 -7.12 14.10 7.50
CA ALA A 129 -8.03 13.46 6.54
C ALA A 129 -8.40 12.02 6.96
N SER A 130 -7.48 11.31 7.64
CA SER A 130 -7.72 9.97 8.17
C SER A 130 -8.50 9.95 9.49
N ARG A 131 -8.42 11.01 10.32
CA ARG A 131 -9.17 11.10 11.59
C ARG A 131 -10.68 11.20 11.39
N ALA A 132 -11.14 11.89 10.34
CA ALA A 132 -12.56 12.05 10.04
C ALA A 132 -13.29 10.74 9.68
N VAL A 133 -12.57 9.68 9.27
CA VAL A 133 -13.15 8.36 8.97
C VAL A 133 -13.35 7.53 10.24
N ALA A 134 -12.53 7.76 11.27
CA ALA A 134 -12.55 6.99 12.51
C ALA A 134 -13.67 7.43 13.47
N GLU A 135 -14.30 8.59 13.24
CA GLU A 135 -15.35 9.13 14.11
C GLU A 135 -16.78 8.78 13.65
N GLU A 136 -16.97 8.13 12.50
CA GLU A 136 -18.32 7.76 11.99
C GLU A 136 -18.62 6.25 11.98
N TRP A 137 -17.78 5.39 12.58
CA TRP A 137 -18.04 3.94 12.73
C TRP A 137 -17.49 3.35 14.03
#